data_AF-A0A411X4M2-F1
#
_entry.id   AF-A0A411X4M2-F1
#
_cell.length_a   1.000
_cell.length_b   1.000
_cell.length_c   1.000
_cell.angle_alpha   90.00
_cell.angle_beta   90.00
_cell.angle_gamma   90.00
#
_symmetry.space_group_name_H-M   'P 1'
#
loop_
_entity.id
_entity.type
_entity.pdbx_description
1 polymer ?
#
loop_
_entity_poly.entity_id
_entity_poly.type
_entity_poly.pdbx_seq_one_letter_code
_entity_poly.pdbx_strand_id
1 'polypeptide(L)'
;MNIYQAIWDADQSGSGIKPLLATSDAAGQEEHGFIRVLTKTETLRDPNILFDLALPQHKRTTYDLAQALFDNYALDEQHAEAETPEEREEIHDLLDAVVDSAPMLVARQYVEEATGTSVSSARWYATLLEMWFRTFRGGGDPALSGFEHVFVGEQEGPKVQGYHFWYKYYLDDGMVQREGNRAAFPGLDDDRIVYLRGQYKDGQEQFAESVTISYKWMAPDYDAKVLRPLTKPTGGFFVGCSVEGLMALGTVRAHLGARAPKEAVINGARYELKVFRSENNQHIRTFYPIYLGPASDVTPPDVPVPDPVEPGKLRILAALVNPQGDDPGGERVMLANGGSQAVSLAGFVLRDANRNRLAVPDEFGTIPARGAVTVSLPKGSIQLSNKGGEITLLTPGGKVAHRVSYSKAQARREGEVIYF
;
A
#
# COMPACT_ATOMS: atom_id res chain seq x y z
N MET A 1 13.07 19.41 16.91
CA MET A 1 12.13 19.14 15.80
C MET A 1 12.14 17.67 15.50
N ASN A 2 10.98 17.04 15.35
CA ASN A 2 10.91 15.66 14.88
C ASN A 2 11.07 15.67 13.35
N ILE A 3 12.30 15.49 12.88
CA ILE A 3 12.64 15.57 11.46
C ILE A 3 11.85 14.57 10.61
N TYR A 4 11.59 13.37 11.14
CA TYR A 4 10.92 12.32 10.38
C TYR A 4 9.43 12.62 10.16
N GLN A 5 8.74 13.20 11.16
CA GLN A 5 7.38 13.72 10.95
C GLN A 5 7.37 14.87 9.94
N ALA A 6 8.35 15.77 10.00
CA ALA A 6 8.40 16.89 9.07
C ALA A 6 8.63 16.46 7.61
N ILE A 7 9.49 15.47 7.39
CA ILE A 7 9.67 14.84 6.07
C ILE A 7 8.38 14.15 5.63
N TRP A 8 7.72 13.41 6.53
CA TRP A 8 6.44 12.75 6.24
C TRP A 8 5.37 13.75 5.82
N ASP A 9 5.17 14.83 6.58
CA ASP A 9 4.14 15.84 6.29
C ASP A 9 4.40 16.54 4.94
N ALA A 10 5.67 16.87 4.66
CA ALA A 10 6.07 17.43 3.38
C ALA A 10 5.83 16.46 2.23
N ASP A 11 6.13 15.17 2.43
CA ASP A 11 5.87 14.11 1.47
C ASP A 11 4.37 13.97 1.16
N GLN A 12 3.50 13.92 2.18
CA GLN A 12 2.05 13.81 2.00
C GLN A 12 1.44 15.02 1.27
N SER A 13 2.07 16.19 1.39
CA SER A 13 1.70 17.38 0.61
C SER A 13 2.12 17.29 -0.87
N GLY A 14 3.16 16.52 -1.17
CA GLY A 14 3.74 16.26 -2.49
C GLY A 14 3.21 14.96 -3.11
N SER A 15 4.10 14.02 -3.44
CA SER A 15 3.71 12.76 -4.11
C SER A 15 3.20 11.69 -3.13
N GLY A 16 3.46 11.83 -1.83
CA GLY A 16 2.95 10.92 -0.82
C GLY A 16 1.42 10.88 -0.82
N ILE A 17 0.86 9.73 -0.49
CA ILE A 17 -0.59 9.49 -0.44
C ILE A 17 -1.00 9.00 0.93
N LYS A 18 -2.24 9.30 1.32
CA LYS A 18 -2.71 9.00 2.68
C LYS A 18 -2.98 7.49 2.88
N PRO A 19 -2.29 6.82 3.80
CA PRO A 19 -2.67 5.47 4.19
C PRO A 19 -3.93 5.52 5.07
N LEU A 20 -4.89 4.65 4.80
CA LEU A 20 -6.15 4.52 5.56
C LEU A 20 -6.32 3.07 6.02
N LEU A 21 -6.76 2.86 7.26
CA LEU A 21 -7.14 1.52 7.68
C LEU A 21 -8.33 1.03 6.83
N ALA A 22 -8.35 -0.27 6.52
CA ALA A 22 -9.50 -0.92 5.87
C ALA A 22 -10.81 -0.68 6.63
N THR A 23 -10.73 -0.57 7.96
CA THR A 23 -11.85 -0.31 8.87
C THR A 23 -12.22 1.16 8.97
N SER A 24 -11.42 2.08 8.41
CA SER A 24 -11.68 3.51 8.47
C SER A 24 -12.82 3.91 7.56
N ASP A 25 -13.79 4.62 8.13
CA ASP A 25 -14.94 5.14 7.40
C ASP A 25 -14.66 6.52 6.79
N ALA A 26 -13.43 7.02 6.93
CA ALA A 26 -12.98 8.18 6.18
C ALA A 26 -13.10 7.87 4.67
N ALA A 27 -13.87 8.71 3.98
CA ALA A 27 -13.86 8.72 2.53
C ALA A 27 -12.47 9.13 2.07
N GLY A 28 -11.81 8.27 1.29
CA GLY A 28 -10.54 8.61 0.65
C GLY A 28 -10.73 9.84 -0.22
N GLN A 29 -9.88 10.85 -0.05
CA GLN A 29 -9.92 12.05 -0.86
C GLN A 29 -9.10 11.78 -2.12
N GLU A 30 -9.77 11.43 -3.22
CA GLU A 30 -9.10 11.07 -4.47
C GLU A 30 -8.10 12.14 -4.89
N GLU A 31 -8.41 13.43 -4.77
CA GLU A 31 -7.48 14.53 -5.11
C GLU A 31 -6.14 14.46 -4.36
N HIS A 32 -6.14 14.04 -3.10
CA HIS A 32 -4.91 13.93 -2.31
C HIS A 32 -4.23 12.56 -2.42
N GLY A 33 -4.92 11.60 -3.05
CA GLY A 33 -4.53 10.20 -3.13
C GLY A 33 -4.65 9.48 -1.79
N PHE A 34 -4.94 8.18 -1.86
CA PHE A 34 -5.01 7.32 -0.69
C PHE A 34 -4.77 5.85 -1.04
N ILE A 35 -4.43 5.06 -0.04
CA ILE A 35 -4.34 3.60 -0.14
C ILE A 35 -4.94 2.98 1.13
N ARG A 36 -5.74 1.91 0.99
CA ARG A 36 -6.28 1.19 2.14
C ARG A 36 -5.38 0.04 2.55
N VAL A 37 -5.26 -0.12 3.87
CA VAL A 37 -4.38 -1.08 4.52
C VAL A 37 -5.19 -2.03 5.37
N LEU A 38 -5.10 -3.32 5.03
CA LEU A 38 -5.72 -4.40 5.77
C LEU A 38 -4.76 -4.95 6.83
N THR A 39 -5.03 -4.66 8.10
CA THR A 39 -4.18 -5.08 9.22
C THR A 39 -4.69 -6.34 9.92
N LYS A 40 -5.99 -6.65 9.81
CA LYS A 40 -6.61 -7.87 10.37
C LYS A 40 -6.86 -8.89 9.27
N THR A 41 -6.21 -10.05 9.38
CA THR A 41 -6.09 -11.02 8.28
C THR A 41 -6.26 -12.48 8.73
N GLU A 42 -6.55 -12.70 10.01
CA GLU A 42 -6.49 -14.01 10.68
C GLU A 42 -7.44 -15.04 10.07
N THR A 43 -8.52 -14.59 9.43
CA THR A 43 -9.55 -15.43 8.81
C THR A 43 -9.50 -15.43 7.28
N LEU A 44 -8.62 -14.64 6.67
CA LEU A 44 -8.56 -14.44 5.23
C LEU A 44 -7.48 -15.33 4.61
N ARG A 45 -7.84 -16.03 3.54
CA ARG A 45 -6.89 -16.79 2.74
C ARG A 45 -6.35 -15.87 1.64
N ASP A 46 -5.05 -15.60 1.70
CA ASP A 46 -4.31 -14.81 0.71
C ASP A 46 -4.92 -13.41 0.45
N PRO A 47 -5.09 -12.57 1.49
CA PRO A 47 -5.65 -11.24 1.31
C PRO A 47 -4.65 -10.27 0.70
N ASN A 48 -5.15 -9.38 -0.15
CA ASN A 48 -4.39 -8.20 -0.55
C ASN A 48 -4.31 -7.22 0.62
N ILE A 49 -3.09 -6.99 1.10
CA ILE A 49 -2.85 -6.11 2.26
C ILE A 49 -3.06 -4.65 1.90
N LEU A 50 -2.76 -4.29 0.65
CA LEU A 50 -2.90 -2.95 0.10
C LEU A 50 -3.95 -2.98 -1.01
N PHE A 51 -5.00 -2.18 -0.89
CA PHE A 51 -6.11 -2.17 -1.84
C PHE A 51 -6.78 -0.79 -1.90
N ASP A 52 -7.70 -0.60 -2.86
CA ASP A 52 -8.42 0.68 -3.04
C ASP A 52 -7.45 1.87 -3.16
N LEU A 53 -6.48 1.76 -4.07
CA LEU A 53 -5.54 2.84 -4.37
C LEU A 53 -6.25 3.91 -5.19
N ALA A 54 -6.13 5.15 -4.75
CA ALA A 54 -6.29 6.32 -5.61
C ALA A 54 -4.93 7.03 -5.66
N LEU A 55 -4.26 6.96 -6.82
CA LEU A 55 -3.02 7.68 -7.08
C LEU A 55 -3.25 8.73 -8.19
N PRO A 56 -3.45 10.00 -7.84
CA PRO A 56 -3.72 11.08 -8.79
C PRO A 56 -2.58 11.28 -9.77
N GLN A 57 -2.91 11.65 -11.01
CA GLN A 57 -1.91 11.88 -12.06
C GLN A 57 -0.82 12.88 -11.66
N HIS A 58 -1.16 13.92 -10.89
CA HIS A 58 -0.21 14.94 -10.44
C HIS A 58 0.77 14.46 -9.35
N LYS A 59 0.53 13.27 -8.76
CA LYS A 59 1.41 12.63 -7.77
C LYS A 59 2.20 11.45 -8.34
N ARG A 60 1.99 11.09 -9.61
CA ARG A 60 2.52 9.85 -10.21
C ARG A 60 3.96 9.92 -10.69
N THR A 61 4.47 11.10 -11.01
CA THR A 61 5.75 11.26 -11.73
C THR A 61 6.90 10.42 -11.16
N THR A 62 7.16 10.51 -9.85
CA THR A 62 8.28 9.78 -9.24
C THR A 62 8.00 8.29 -9.08
N TYR A 63 6.73 7.87 -8.96
CA TYR A 63 6.34 6.47 -8.99
C TYR A 63 6.57 5.83 -10.36
N ASP A 64 6.21 6.54 -11.43
CA ASP A 64 6.38 6.07 -12.82
C ASP A 64 7.87 5.96 -13.16
N LEU A 65 8.68 6.97 -12.79
CA LEU A 65 10.14 6.95 -12.97
C LEU A 65 10.81 5.83 -12.16
N ALA A 66 10.42 5.63 -10.90
CA ALA A 66 10.94 4.52 -10.10
C ALA A 66 10.53 3.16 -10.65
N GLN A 67 9.32 3.04 -11.22
CA GLN A 67 8.86 1.80 -11.82
C GLN A 67 9.68 1.41 -13.06
N ALA A 68 10.14 2.39 -13.85
CA ALA A 68 11.05 2.14 -14.97
C ALA A 68 12.39 1.55 -14.52
N LEU A 69 12.83 1.84 -13.29
CA LEU A 69 14.06 1.26 -12.75
C LEU A 69 13.90 -0.19 -12.26
N PHE A 70 12.68 -0.70 -12.07
CA PHE A 70 12.49 -1.99 -11.37
C PHE A 70 12.93 -3.21 -12.17
N ASP A 71 13.04 -3.13 -13.49
CA ASP A 71 13.51 -4.21 -14.37
C ASP A 71 14.96 -4.08 -14.83
N ASN A 72 15.65 -3.03 -14.41
CA ASN A 72 17.09 -2.81 -14.68
C ASN A 72 18.01 -3.67 -13.82
N TYR A 73 17.50 -4.14 -12.67
CA TYR A 73 18.29 -4.87 -11.69
C TYR A 73 18.16 -6.38 -11.87
N ALA A 74 19.30 -7.06 -11.82
CA ALA A 74 19.43 -8.50 -11.74
C ALA A 74 18.92 -8.99 -10.38
N LEU A 75 18.13 -10.06 -10.42
CA LEU A 75 17.57 -10.61 -9.18
C LEU A 75 18.64 -11.28 -8.30
N ASP A 76 19.72 -11.78 -8.91
CA ASP A 76 20.83 -12.44 -8.22
C ASP A 76 21.95 -11.45 -7.92
N GLU A 77 22.14 -11.17 -6.63
CA GLU A 77 23.11 -10.20 -6.09
C GLU A 77 24.56 -10.47 -6.59
N GLN A 78 24.91 -11.72 -6.92
CA GLN A 78 26.27 -12.06 -7.35
C GLN A 78 26.58 -11.76 -8.82
N HIS A 79 25.58 -11.38 -9.63
CA HIS A 79 25.79 -11.07 -11.04
C HIS A 79 26.27 -9.62 -11.22
N ALA A 80 27.30 -9.44 -12.04
CA ALA A 80 27.79 -8.10 -12.36
C ALA A 80 26.87 -7.45 -13.40
N GLU A 81 26.19 -6.38 -13.00
CA GLU A 81 25.37 -5.57 -13.89
C GLU A 81 26.23 -4.58 -14.68
N ALA A 82 25.97 -4.48 -15.98
CA ALA A 82 26.55 -3.45 -16.83
C ALA A 82 25.46 -2.42 -17.14
N GLU A 83 25.45 -1.34 -16.37
CA GLU A 83 24.53 -0.21 -16.57
C GLU A 83 24.61 0.32 -18.01
N THR A 84 23.47 0.28 -18.70
CA THR A 84 23.28 0.83 -20.03
C THR A 84 23.12 2.35 -19.97
N PRO A 85 23.35 3.07 -21.09
CA PRO A 85 23.08 4.51 -21.16
C PRO A 85 21.64 4.87 -20.79
N GLU A 86 20.67 4.03 -21.17
CA GLU A 86 19.26 4.21 -20.88
C GLU A 86 18.95 4.07 -19.38
N GLU A 87 19.44 3.01 -18.73
CA GLU A 87 19.28 2.81 -17.27
C GLU A 87 19.93 3.94 -16.48
N ARG A 88 21.07 4.46 -16.96
CA ARG A 88 21.71 5.64 -16.39
C ARG A 88 20.82 6.88 -16.51
N GLU A 89 20.19 7.09 -17.67
CA GLU A 89 19.29 8.22 -17.91
C GLU A 89 18.07 8.15 -16.98
N GLU A 90 17.48 6.98 -16.78
CA GLU A 90 16.36 6.77 -15.86
C GLU A 90 16.72 7.10 -14.41
N ILE A 91 17.94 6.78 -13.96
CA ILE A 91 18.45 7.19 -12.64
C ILE A 91 18.51 8.71 -12.54
N HIS A 92 19.02 9.38 -13.58
CA HIS A 92 19.13 10.83 -13.59
C HIS A 92 17.76 11.51 -13.62
N ASP A 93 16.81 11.01 -14.41
CA ASP A 93 15.43 11.49 -14.47
C ASP A 93 14.73 11.40 -13.11
N LEU A 94 14.89 10.27 -12.42
CA LEU A 94 14.35 10.11 -11.06
C LEU A 94 15.02 11.09 -10.10
N LEU A 95 16.35 11.20 -10.13
CA LEU A 95 17.09 12.11 -9.24
C LEU A 95 16.69 13.57 -9.45
N ASP A 96 16.53 14.00 -10.70
CA ASP A 96 16.09 15.36 -11.05
C ASP A 96 14.65 15.63 -10.57
N ALA A 97 13.77 14.63 -10.63
CA ALA A 97 12.41 14.74 -10.12
C ALA A 97 12.35 14.83 -8.58
N VAL A 98 13.25 14.15 -7.86
CA VAL A 98 13.20 14.09 -6.39
C VAL A 98 14.04 15.17 -5.68
N VAL A 99 15.16 15.64 -6.27
CA VAL A 99 16.21 16.41 -5.56
C VAL A 99 15.70 17.68 -4.87
N ASP A 100 14.77 18.41 -5.49
CA ASP A 100 14.19 19.65 -4.97
C ASP A 100 12.70 19.48 -4.60
N SER A 101 12.23 18.24 -4.44
CA SER A 101 10.90 17.95 -3.90
C SER A 101 10.75 18.40 -2.45
N ALA A 102 9.52 18.64 -2.00
CA ALA A 102 9.24 19.11 -0.64
C ALA A 102 9.91 18.28 0.48
N PRO A 103 9.79 16.93 0.54
CA PRO A 103 10.47 16.15 1.56
C PRO A 103 12.00 16.23 1.45
N MET A 104 12.56 16.36 0.25
CA MET A 104 14.01 16.52 0.05
C MET A 104 14.52 17.88 0.48
N LEU A 105 13.75 18.95 0.30
CA LEU A 105 14.10 20.28 0.81
C LEU A 105 14.15 20.28 2.34
N VAL A 106 13.18 19.63 3.00
CA VAL A 106 13.19 19.45 4.46
C VAL A 106 14.42 18.65 4.91
N ALA A 107 14.73 17.55 4.22
CA ALA A 107 15.91 16.75 4.49
C ALA A 107 17.22 17.54 4.31
N ARG A 108 17.36 18.27 3.20
CA ARG A 108 18.53 19.08 2.88
C ARG A 108 18.74 20.17 3.93
N GLN A 109 17.69 20.92 4.28
CA GLN A 109 17.75 21.95 5.30
C GLN A 109 18.19 21.38 6.66
N TYR A 110 17.64 20.22 7.06
CA TYR A 110 18.06 19.57 8.30
C TYR A 110 19.53 19.19 8.29
N VAL A 111 20.05 18.67 7.17
CA VAL A 111 21.47 18.35 7.02
C VAL A 111 22.33 19.62 7.08
N GLU A 112 21.90 20.71 6.44
CA GLU A 112 22.61 22.00 6.48
C GLU A 112 22.73 22.53 7.91
N GLU A 113 21.61 22.56 8.64
CA GLU A 113 21.55 23.01 10.02
C GLU A 113 22.39 22.12 10.96
N ALA A 114 22.25 20.80 10.84
CA ALA A 114 22.95 19.85 11.70
C ALA A 114 24.47 19.83 11.47
N THR A 115 24.92 20.14 10.26
CA THR A 115 26.35 20.16 9.89
C THR A 115 26.97 21.55 9.91
N GLY A 116 26.16 22.60 10.00
CA GLY A 116 26.62 24.00 9.86
C GLY A 116 27.20 24.30 8.48
N THR A 117 26.84 23.54 7.46
CA THR A 117 27.40 23.65 6.10
C THR A 117 26.28 23.87 5.10
N SER A 118 26.41 24.87 4.23
CA SER A 118 25.46 25.04 3.12
C SER A 118 25.63 23.91 2.09
N VAL A 119 24.50 23.35 1.67
CA VAL A 119 24.37 22.25 0.73
C VAL A 119 23.54 22.74 -0.44
N SER A 120 24.21 23.08 -1.55
CA SER A 120 23.53 23.44 -2.79
C SER A 120 22.71 22.27 -3.35
N SER A 121 21.74 22.55 -4.22
CA SER A 121 20.99 21.51 -4.93
C SER A 121 21.91 20.53 -5.67
N ALA A 122 22.94 21.03 -6.38
CA ALA A 122 23.93 20.17 -7.04
C ALA A 122 24.72 19.26 -6.07
N ARG A 123 25.06 19.75 -4.87
CA ARG A 123 25.74 18.92 -3.86
C ARG A 123 24.78 17.89 -3.25
N TRP A 124 23.52 18.28 -3.06
CA TRP A 124 22.48 17.37 -2.60
C TRP A 124 22.22 16.26 -3.60
N TYR A 125 22.08 16.60 -4.88
CA TYR A 125 22.01 15.67 -5.99
C TYR A 125 23.14 14.64 -5.96
N ALA A 126 24.39 15.11 -5.90
CA ALA A 126 25.56 14.23 -5.83
C ALA A 126 25.55 13.32 -4.59
N THR A 127 25.00 13.81 -3.47
CA THR A 127 24.86 13.04 -2.23
C THR A 127 23.80 11.94 -2.38
N LEU A 128 22.66 12.24 -3.00
CA LEU A 128 21.62 11.25 -3.30
C LEU A 128 22.10 10.20 -4.29
N LEU A 129 22.76 10.62 -5.37
CA LEU A 129 23.38 9.72 -6.35
C LEU A 129 24.38 8.77 -5.68
N GLU A 130 25.29 9.30 -4.86
CA GLU A 130 26.29 8.51 -4.13
C GLU A 130 25.63 7.52 -3.15
N MET A 131 24.64 7.97 -2.39
CA MET A 131 24.05 7.17 -1.31
C MET A 131 23.12 6.08 -1.82
N TRP A 132 22.38 6.32 -2.90
CA TRP A 132 21.31 5.42 -3.36
C TRP A 132 21.66 4.65 -4.63
N PHE A 133 22.33 5.26 -5.61
CA PHE A 133 22.43 4.67 -6.95
C PHE A 133 23.83 4.19 -7.32
N ARG A 134 24.90 4.80 -6.78
CA ARG A 134 26.25 4.31 -7.06
C ARG A 134 26.44 2.90 -6.52
N THR A 135 26.86 2.00 -7.40
CA THR A 135 27.21 0.63 -7.07
C THR A 135 28.44 0.55 -6.18
N PHE A 136 28.43 -0.32 -5.18
CA PHE A 136 29.57 -0.59 -4.32
C PHE A 136 29.71 -2.10 -4.08
N ARG A 137 30.90 -2.50 -3.60
CA ARG A 137 31.18 -3.90 -3.23
C ARG A 137 30.96 -4.10 -1.74
N GLY A 138 30.39 -5.24 -1.35
CA GLY A 138 30.22 -5.58 0.06
C GLY A 138 29.83 -7.04 0.27
N GLY A 139 30.36 -7.70 1.30
CA GLY A 139 29.93 -9.05 1.66
C GLY A 139 30.21 -10.16 0.62
N GLY A 140 31.06 -9.90 -0.37
CA GLY A 140 31.33 -10.82 -1.50
C GLY A 140 30.62 -10.44 -2.79
N ASP A 141 29.69 -9.48 -2.72
CA ASP A 141 28.92 -8.98 -3.84
C ASP A 141 29.70 -7.95 -4.68
N PRO A 142 29.71 -8.07 -6.03
CA PRO A 142 30.43 -7.16 -6.90
C PRO A 142 29.74 -5.81 -7.17
N ALA A 143 28.42 -5.68 -7.02
CA ALA A 143 27.65 -4.54 -7.55
C ALA A 143 26.33 -4.29 -6.80
N LEU A 144 26.40 -3.80 -5.56
CA LEU A 144 25.23 -3.44 -4.75
C LEU A 144 24.85 -1.97 -4.89
N SER A 145 23.56 -1.64 -4.97
CA SER A 145 23.07 -0.27 -4.79
C SER A 145 22.03 -0.14 -3.67
N GLY A 146 21.88 1.06 -3.12
CA GLY A 146 20.90 1.32 -2.06
C GLY A 146 19.47 1.33 -2.58
N PHE A 147 19.25 1.83 -3.80
CA PHE A 147 17.95 1.87 -4.45
C PHE A 147 17.46 0.46 -4.72
N GLU A 148 18.26 -0.37 -5.39
CA GLU A 148 17.97 -1.78 -5.64
C GLU A 148 17.55 -2.51 -4.37
N HIS A 149 18.39 -2.49 -3.34
CA HIS A 149 18.09 -3.23 -2.13
C HIS A 149 16.82 -2.73 -1.43
N VAL A 150 16.64 -1.41 -1.28
CA VAL A 150 15.50 -0.87 -0.53
C VAL A 150 14.21 -0.93 -1.34
N PHE A 151 14.23 -0.62 -2.63
CA PHE A 151 13.04 -0.50 -3.47
C PHE A 151 12.69 -1.80 -4.18
N VAL A 152 13.68 -2.51 -4.73
CA VAL A 152 13.48 -3.66 -5.63
C VAL A 152 13.53 -4.99 -4.87
N GLY A 153 14.57 -5.15 -4.05
CA GLY A 153 14.90 -6.39 -3.33
C GLY A 153 15.78 -7.33 -4.15
N GLU A 154 16.63 -8.07 -3.44
CA GLU A 154 17.65 -8.95 -3.99
C GLU A 154 17.42 -10.39 -3.50
N GLN A 155 17.87 -11.38 -4.28
CA GLN A 155 17.81 -12.79 -3.88
C GLN A 155 19.01 -13.17 -3.00
N GLU A 156 18.74 -13.70 -1.80
CA GLU A 156 19.72 -14.40 -0.98
C GLU A 156 19.26 -15.85 -0.76
N GLY A 157 19.82 -16.78 -1.55
CA GLY A 157 19.39 -18.18 -1.54
C GLY A 157 17.89 -18.31 -1.87
N PRO A 158 17.04 -18.89 -0.99
CA PRO A 158 15.60 -19.01 -1.21
C PRO A 158 14.78 -17.80 -0.70
N LYS A 159 15.45 -16.71 -0.30
CA LYS A 159 14.83 -15.56 0.35
C LYS A 159 15.00 -14.29 -0.47
N VAL A 160 14.16 -13.32 -0.14
CA VAL A 160 14.31 -11.92 -0.56
C VAL A 160 14.96 -11.15 0.57
N GLN A 161 16.05 -10.44 0.27
CA GLN A 161 16.63 -9.39 1.09
C GLN A 161 16.20 -8.02 0.56
N GLY A 162 16.16 -7.01 1.43
CA GLY A 162 15.67 -5.70 1.02
C GLY A 162 14.17 -5.73 0.72
N TYR A 163 13.68 -5.05 -0.31
CA TYR A 163 12.25 -4.95 -0.67
C TYR A 163 11.41 -4.32 0.45
N HIS A 164 11.47 -3.00 0.56
CA HIS A 164 10.84 -2.19 1.60
C HIS A 164 10.01 -1.02 1.03
N PHE A 165 9.61 -1.10 -0.24
CA PHE A 165 8.76 -0.09 -0.87
C PHE A 165 7.34 -0.61 -1.10
N TRP A 166 6.35 0.07 -0.50
CA TRP A 166 4.95 -0.36 -0.52
C TRP A 166 4.36 -0.38 -1.93
N TYR A 167 4.75 0.56 -2.79
CA TYR A 167 4.17 0.65 -4.14
C TYR A 167 4.62 -0.54 -4.97
N LYS A 168 5.89 -0.92 -4.91
CA LYS A 168 6.37 -2.16 -5.55
C LYS A 168 5.65 -3.40 -5.03
N TYR A 169 5.43 -3.49 -3.72
CA TYR A 169 4.61 -4.55 -3.13
C TYR A 169 3.20 -4.57 -3.75
N TYR A 170 2.54 -3.42 -3.81
CA TYR A 170 1.21 -3.27 -4.42
C TYR A 170 1.21 -3.68 -5.90
N LEU A 171 2.26 -3.36 -6.66
CA LEU A 171 2.40 -3.78 -8.05
C LEU A 171 2.59 -5.29 -8.22
N ASP A 172 3.37 -5.89 -7.32
CA ASP A 172 3.67 -7.32 -7.36
C ASP A 172 2.49 -8.16 -6.85
N ASP A 173 1.64 -7.63 -5.97
CA ASP A 173 0.38 -8.22 -5.45
C ASP A 173 -0.81 -8.09 -6.44
N GLY A 174 -0.51 -7.88 -7.73
CA GLY A 174 -1.45 -7.94 -8.86
C GLY A 174 -2.39 -6.76 -9.08
N MET A 175 -2.12 -5.61 -8.45
CA MET A 175 -3.06 -4.49 -8.49
C MET A 175 -2.87 -3.48 -9.64
N VAL A 176 -1.67 -3.40 -10.27
CA VAL A 176 -1.39 -2.51 -11.43
C VAL A 176 -2.32 -2.78 -12.60
N GLN A 177 -2.69 -4.04 -12.81
CA GLN A 177 -3.50 -4.41 -13.98
C GLN A 177 -4.93 -3.83 -13.90
N ARG A 178 -5.42 -3.53 -12.69
CA ARG A 178 -6.70 -2.82 -12.51
C ARG A 178 -6.61 -1.34 -12.92
N GLU A 179 -5.40 -0.82 -13.16
CA GLU A 179 -5.12 0.53 -13.66
C GLU A 179 -4.74 0.56 -15.16
N GLY A 180 -4.68 -0.60 -15.83
CA GLY A 180 -4.77 -0.68 -17.30
C GLY A 180 -3.48 -0.59 -18.12
N ASN A 181 -2.29 -0.88 -17.57
CA ASN A 181 -1.06 -0.83 -18.35
C ASN A 181 -0.06 -1.96 -18.01
N ARG A 182 0.18 -2.92 -18.93
CA ARG A 182 1.48 -3.60 -19.03
C ARG A 182 1.72 -4.32 -20.35
N ALA A 183 2.99 -4.30 -20.78
CA ALA A 183 3.58 -5.26 -21.70
C ALA A 183 3.74 -6.63 -21.01
N ALA A 184 3.42 -7.70 -21.73
CA ALA A 184 3.35 -9.06 -21.21
C ALA A 184 4.74 -9.71 -21.08
N PHE A 185 5.11 -10.15 -19.88
CA PHE A 185 6.19 -11.10 -19.70
C PHE A 185 5.62 -12.53 -19.80
N PRO A 186 6.25 -13.46 -20.53
CA PRO A 186 5.72 -14.81 -20.69
C PRO A 186 5.62 -15.57 -19.35
N GLY A 187 4.41 -16.03 -18.99
CA GLY A 187 4.19 -16.83 -17.78
C GLY A 187 4.05 -16.05 -16.47
N LEU A 188 3.96 -14.72 -16.52
CA LEU A 188 3.63 -13.91 -15.34
C LEU A 188 2.15 -14.11 -14.98
N ASP A 189 1.88 -14.73 -13.82
CA ASP A 189 0.58 -14.59 -13.16
C ASP A 189 0.43 -13.14 -12.64
N ASP A 190 -0.80 -12.62 -12.67
CA ASP A 190 -1.08 -11.22 -12.33
C ASP A 190 -0.68 -10.92 -10.89
N ASP A 191 -0.97 -11.83 -9.98
CA ASP A 191 -0.56 -11.80 -8.59
C ASP A 191 0.70 -12.63 -8.37
N ARG A 192 1.80 -11.96 -8.05
CA ARG A 192 3.12 -12.57 -7.78
C ARG A 192 3.38 -12.69 -6.30
N ILE A 193 2.49 -12.21 -5.44
CA ILE A 193 2.66 -12.24 -4.00
C ILE A 193 1.68 -13.27 -3.45
N VAL A 194 2.17 -14.12 -2.54
CA VAL A 194 1.30 -14.97 -1.74
C VAL A 194 1.50 -14.57 -0.30
N TYR A 195 0.49 -13.95 0.28
CA TYR A 195 0.50 -13.56 1.67
C TYR A 195 0.60 -14.79 2.57
N LEU A 196 1.54 -14.76 3.52
CA LEU A 196 1.70 -15.83 4.49
C LEU A 196 1.10 -15.48 5.84
N ARG A 197 1.47 -14.33 6.41
CA ARG A 197 0.99 -13.88 7.72
C ARG A 197 1.38 -12.44 8.06
N GLY A 198 0.60 -11.86 8.97
CA GLY A 198 0.87 -10.59 9.61
C GLY A 198 1.80 -10.80 10.79
N GLN A 199 2.69 -9.85 11.01
CA GLN A 199 3.61 -9.85 12.14
C GLN A 199 3.44 -8.57 12.98
N TYR A 200 2.20 -8.07 13.03
CA TYR A 200 1.79 -6.93 13.83
C TYR A 200 1.95 -7.23 15.32
N LYS A 201 2.46 -6.24 16.05
CA LYS A 201 2.67 -6.28 17.51
C LYS A 201 2.38 -4.91 18.10
N ASP A 202 2.18 -4.86 19.41
CA ASP A 202 2.13 -3.60 20.18
C ASP A 202 1.15 -2.55 19.62
N GLY A 203 0.02 -3.01 19.08
CA GLY A 203 -1.04 -2.16 18.54
C GLY A 203 -0.79 -1.61 17.13
N GLN A 204 0.20 -2.13 16.38
CA GLN A 204 0.53 -1.67 15.02
C GLN A 204 -0.69 -1.64 14.09
N GLU A 205 -1.69 -2.50 14.30
CA GLU A 205 -2.91 -2.57 13.49
C GLU A 205 -3.76 -1.29 13.51
N GLN A 206 -3.45 -0.34 14.39
CA GLN A 206 -4.06 0.98 14.51
C GLN A 206 -3.40 2.04 13.61
N PHE A 207 -2.24 1.73 13.03
CA PHE A 207 -1.39 2.65 12.27
C PHE A 207 -1.28 2.20 10.82
N ALA A 208 -2.05 2.83 9.93
CA ALA A 208 -2.14 2.45 8.52
C ALA A 208 -0.83 2.68 7.76
N GLU A 209 -0.01 3.64 8.21
CA GLU A 209 1.25 4.01 7.60
C GLU A 209 2.33 2.94 7.74
N SER A 210 2.11 1.85 8.47
CA SER A 210 3.13 0.81 8.65
C SER A 210 2.54 -0.59 8.58
N VAL A 211 3.20 -1.42 7.77
CA VAL A 211 2.85 -2.84 7.60
C VAL A 211 4.05 -3.69 7.96
N THR A 212 3.81 -4.78 8.71
CA THR A 212 4.82 -5.83 8.97
C THR A 212 4.22 -7.18 8.61
N ILE A 213 4.68 -7.80 7.53
CA ILE A 213 4.08 -9.01 6.95
C ILE A 213 5.15 -10.01 6.50
N SER A 214 4.74 -11.24 6.23
CA SER A 214 5.53 -12.26 5.54
C SER A 214 4.78 -12.71 4.30
N TYR A 215 5.51 -12.92 3.21
CA TYR A 215 4.94 -13.33 1.94
C TYR A 215 5.92 -14.18 1.14
N LYS A 216 5.39 -14.95 0.18
CA LYS A 216 6.19 -15.48 -0.94
C LYS A 216 6.07 -14.52 -2.11
N TRP A 217 7.13 -14.43 -2.90
CA TRP A 217 7.20 -13.63 -4.10
C TRP A 217 7.64 -14.51 -5.26
N MET A 218 6.82 -14.57 -6.31
CA MET A 218 7.20 -15.10 -7.61
C MET A 218 7.99 -14.01 -8.34
N ALA A 219 9.26 -13.90 -8.00
CA ALA A 219 10.14 -12.83 -8.43
C ALA A 219 10.52 -13.00 -9.91
N PRO A 220 10.31 -11.99 -10.78
CA PRO A 220 10.83 -12.01 -12.13
C PRO A 220 12.36 -11.83 -12.10
N ASP A 221 13.06 -12.79 -12.70
CA ASP A 221 14.45 -12.65 -13.11
C ASP A 221 14.42 -12.25 -14.59
N TYR A 222 14.63 -10.97 -14.86
CA TYR A 222 14.49 -10.40 -16.20
C TYR A 222 15.59 -10.87 -17.16
N ASP A 223 16.81 -11.06 -16.65
CA ASP A 223 17.95 -11.58 -17.39
C ASP A 223 17.76 -13.03 -17.81
N ALA A 224 17.42 -13.89 -16.84
CA ALA A 224 17.22 -15.31 -17.11
C ALA A 224 15.84 -15.61 -17.68
N LYS A 225 14.92 -14.63 -17.68
CA LYS A 225 13.52 -14.74 -18.14
C LYS A 225 12.75 -15.87 -17.45
N VAL A 226 12.93 -15.99 -16.14
CA VAL A 226 12.24 -17.00 -15.30
C VAL A 226 11.62 -16.36 -14.07
N LEU A 227 10.61 -17.04 -13.50
CA LEU A 227 10.09 -16.69 -12.18
C LEU A 227 10.78 -17.51 -11.10
N ARG A 228 11.30 -16.86 -10.07
CA ARG A 228 11.94 -17.49 -8.92
C ARG A 228 11.05 -17.40 -7.68
N PRO A 229 10.66 -18.52 -7.06
CA PRO A 229 9.88 -18.49 -5.84
C PRO A 229 10.77 -18.12 -4.65
N LEU A 230 10.65 -16.90 -4.17
CA LEU A 230 11.40 -16.39 -3.03
C LEU A 230 10.47 -16.17 -1.82
N THR A 231 11.03 -16.22 -0.62
CA THR A 231 10.28 -15.95 0.62
C THR A 231 10.82 -14.69 1.30
N LYS A 232 9.92 -13.76 1.63
CA LYS A 232 10.21 -12.67 2.56
C LYS A 232 9.70 -13.06 3.95
N PRO A 233 10.58 -13.51 4.88
CA PRO A 233 10.14 -13.99 6.19
C PRO A 233 9.56 -12.87 7.06
N THR A 234 10.04 -11.64 6.88
CA THR A 234 9.53 -10.41 7.51
C THR A 234 9.83 -9.25 6.57
N GLY A 235 8.79 -8.61 6.03
CA GLY A 235 8.85 -7.36 5.26
C GLY A 235 8.15 -6.26 6.05
N GLY A 236 8.87 -5.17 6.32
CA GLY A 236 8.35 -3.98 6.97
C GLY A 236 8.53 -2.76 6.08
N PHE A 237 7.48 -1.98 5.85
CA PHE A 237 7.56 -0.76 5.04
C PHE A 237 6.57 0.30 5.50
N PHE A 238 6.88 1.55 5.17
CA PHE A 238 5.95 2.65 5.30
C PHE A 238 4.98 2.65 4.13
N VAL A 239 3.67 2.68 4.40
CA VAL A 239 2.62 2.72 3.39
C VAL A 239 2.22 4.16 3.11
N GLY A 240 2.11 4.53 1.84
CA GLY A 240 1.72 5.88 1.42
C GLY A 240 2.87 6.88 1.35
N CYS A 241 4.08 6.47 1.76
CA CYS A 241 5.29 7.25 1.54
C CYS A 241 5.69 7.22 0.05
N SER A 242 6.05 8.35 -0.54
CA SER A 242 6.52 8.37 -1.94
C SER A 242 7.98 7.91 -2.08
N VAL A 243 8.48 7.91 -3.31
CA VAL A 243 9.89 7.61 -3.60
C VAL A 243 10.81 8.63 -2.93
N GLU A 244 10.55 9.93 -3.16
CA GLU A 244 11.29 11.02 -2.53
C GLU A 244 11.11 11.07 -1.02
N GLY A 245 9.93 10.73 -0.49
CA GLY A 245 9.69 10.63 0.94
C GLY A 245 10.57 9.56 1.58
N LEU A 246 10.59 8.35 1.01
CA LEU A 246 11.39 7.23 1.53
C LEU A 246 12.88 7.51 1.40
N MET A 247 13.31 8.07 0.26
CA MET A 247 14.69 8.48 0.06
C MET A 247 15.10 9.58 1.04
N ALA A 248 14.25 10.56 1.35
CA ALA A 248 14.55 11.64 2.28
C ALA A 248 14.75 11.09 3.71
N LEU A 249 13.84 10.23 4.18
CA LEU A 249 13.94 9.56 5.47
C LEU A 249 15.24 8.74 5.59
N GLY A 250 15.55 7.93 4.57
CA GLY A 250 16.75 7.11 4.53
C GLY A 250 18.03 7.94 4.47
N THR A 251 18.05 8.99 3.65
CA THR A 251 19.22 9.88 3.49
C THR A 251 19.55 10.58 4.79
N VAL A 252 18.58 11.20 5.45
CA VAL A 252 18.78 11.88 6.74
C VAL A 252 19.28 10.89 7.80
N ARG A 253 18.68 9.71 7.86
CA ARG A 253 19.08 8.66 8.81
C ARG A 253 20.49 8.13 8.55
N ALA A 254 20.90 8.04 7.29
CA ALA A 254 22.20 7.56 6.84
C ALA A 254 23.28 8.64 6.81
N HIS A 255 22.94 9.93 6.87
CA HIS A 255 23.92 11.01 6.79
C HIS A 255 24.76 11.10 8.07
N LEU A 256 26.07 10.84 7.97
CA LEU A 256 26.99 10.77 9.12
C LEU A 256 27.08 12.07 9.91
N GLY A 257 27.08 13.20 9.21
CA GLY A 257 27.19 14.52 9.83
C GLY A 257 25.89 14.97 10.51
N ALA A 258 24.74 14.53 10.01
CA ALA A 258 23.44 14.98 10.52
C ALA A 258 23.09 14.29 11.85
N ARG A 259 23.61 13.06 12.05
CA ARG A 259 23.41 12.25 13.26
C ARG A 259 21.94 12.18 13.67
N ALA A 260 21.05 12.03 12.68
CA ALA A 260 19.62 11.98 12.92
C ALA A 260 19.26 10.85 13.90
N PRO A 261 18.23 11.03 14.74
CA PRO A 261 17.84 10.04 15.74
C PRO A 261 17.55 8.67 15.12
N LYS A 262 17.83 7.59 15.84
CA LYS A 262 17.46 6.23 15.39
C LYS A 262 15.96 5.98 15.46
N GLU A 263 15.29 6.68 16.36
CA GLU A 263 13.86 6.55 16.59
C GLU A 263 13.13 7.71 15.91
N ALA A 264 12.05 7.37 15.20
CA ALA A 264 11.11 8.31 14.62
C ALA A 264 9.78 8.23 15.35
N VAL A 265 9.09 9.36 15.44
CA VAL A 265 7.65 9.38 15.72
C VAL A 265 6.96 9.85 14.45
N ILE A 266 6.08 9.05 13.86
CA ILE A 266 5.32 9.42 12.67
C ILE A 266 3.86 9.11 12.97
N ASN A 267 2.97 10.10 12.81
CA ASN A 267 1.53 10.02 13.05
C ASN A 267 1.13 9.41 14.39
N GLY A 268 1.95 9.66 15.43
CA GLY A 268 1.71 9.13 16.79
C GLY A 268 2.18 7.70 17.02
N ALA A 269 2.84 7.06 16.05
CA ALA A 269 3.55 5.79 16.22
C ALA A 269 5.07 5.99 16.32
N ARG A 270 5.73 5.14 17.11
CA ARG A 270 7.19 5.10 17.27
C ARG A 270 7.79 4.04 16.37
N TYR A 271 8.90 4.36 15.72
CA TYR A 271 9.62 3.48 14.82
C TYR A 271 11.13 3.51 15.10
N GLU A 272 11.78 2.35 15.17
CA GLU A 272 13.22 2.28 14.98
C GLU A 272 13.51 2.29 13.47
N LEU A 273 14.21 3.30 13.00
CA LEU A 273 14.68 3.39 11.62
C LEU A 273 16.01 2.67 11.49
N LYS A 274 15.94 1.42 11.00
CA LYS A 274 17.13 0.63 10.67
C LYS A 274 17.79 1.23 9.44
N VAL A 275 19.10 1.38 9.53
CA VAL A 275 19.94 1.75 8.41
C VAL A 275 21.24 0.97 8.51
N PHE A 276 21.64 0.36 7.42
CA PHE A 276 22.98 -0.19 7.26
C PHE A 276 23.65 0.51 6.10
N ARG A 277 24.95 0.72 6.24
CA ARG A 277 25.78 1.41 5.25
C ARG A 277 26.83 0.45 4.72
N SER A 278 27.37 0.78 3.56
CA SER A 278 28.60 0.17 3.06
C SER A 278 29.77 0.34 4.04
N GLU A 279 30.83 -0.46 3.88
CA GLU A 279 32.01 -0.40 4.76
C GLU A 279 32.69 0.98 4.77
N ASN A 280 32.71 1.66 3.62
CA ASN A 280 33.22 3.03 3.49
C ASN A 280 32.25 4.11 4.02
N ASN A 281 31.07 3.73 4.52
CA ASN A 281 29.99 4.60 5.00
C ASN A 281 29.43 5.62 3.99
N GLN A 282 29.68 5.43 2.69
CA GLN A 282 29.21 6.35 1.64
C GLN A 282 27.83 5.97 1.10
N HIS A 283 27.48 4.69 1.14
CA HIS A 283 26.27 4.16 0.49
C HIS A 283 25.29 3.64 1.54
N ILE A 284 24.00 3.76 1.24
CA ILE A 284 22.96 3.03 1.96
C ILE A 284 22.98 1.59 1.44
N ARG A 285 23.06 0.62 2.36
CA ARG A 285 22.86 -0.79 2.03
C ARG A 285 21.41 -1.20 2.23
N THR A 286 20.79 -0.75 3.32
CA THR A 286 19.37 -1.01 3.58
C THR A 286 18.79 0.06 4.50
N PHE A 287 17.50 0.29 4.37
CA PHE A 287 16.73 1.22 5.18
C PHE A 287 15.29 0.72 5.31
N TYR A 288 14.79 0.58 6.53
CA TYR A 288 13.42 0.15 6.78
C TYR A 288 12.95 0.49 8.21
N PRO A 289 11.64 0.64 8.43
CA PRO A 289 11.10 0.85 9.77
C PRO A 289 10.89 -0.45 10.53
N ILE A 290 11.07 -0.38 11.85
CA ILE A 290 10.54 -1.36 12.81
C ILE A 290 9.59 -0.61 13.75
N TYR A 291 8.32 -0.98 13.76
CA TYR A 291 7.35 -0.41 14.70
C TYR A 291 7.68 -0.79 16.15
N LEU A 292 7.60 0.19 17.06
CA LEU A 292 7.94 0.04 18.48
C LEU A 292 6.75 0.21 19.44
N GLY A 293 5.60 0.64 18.94
CA GLY A 293 4.43 0.99 19.75
C GLY A 293 3.93 2.42 19.52
N PRO A 294 2.80 2.79 20.13
CA PRO A 294 2.30 4.16 20.11
C PRO A 294 3.24 5.11 20.87
N ALA A 295 3.27 6.38 20.48
CA ALA A 295 3.99 7.43 21.20
C ALA A 295 3.22 7.85 22.47
N SER A 296 3.92 7.87 23.61
CA SER A 296 3.32 8.12 24.93
C SER A 296 2.79 9.56 25.14
N ASP A 297 3.28 10.53 24.37
CA ASP A 297 3.08 11.97 24.61
C ASP A 297 2.69 12.77 23.35
N VAL A 298 2.24 12.09 22.29
CA VAL A 298 1.65 12.77 21.14
C VAL A 298 0.15 12.52 21.21
N THR A 299 -0.60 13.53 21.62
CA THR A 299 -2.02 13.60 21.26
C THR A 299 -2.06 13.44 19.75
N PRO A 300 -2.73 12.41 19.19
CA PRO A 300 -2.87 12.25 17.75
C PRO A 300 -3.24 13.60 17.14
N PRO A 301 -2.64 14.05 16.01
CA PRO A 301 -3.01 15.31 15.39
C PRO A 301 -4.52 15.29 15.17
N ASP A 302 -5.22 16.14 15.91
CA ASP A 302 -6.68 16.26 16.04
C ASP A 302 -7.42 15.22 15.19
N VAL A 303 -7.35 13.96 15.62
CA VAL A 303 -8.42 13.03 15.27
C VAL A 303 -9.59 13.69 15.95
N PRO A 304 -10.63 14.14 15.23
CA PRO A 304 -11.81 14.65 15.88
C PRO A 304 -12.13 13.64 16.98
N VAL A 305 -12.08 14.10 18.23
CA VAL A 305 -12.67 13.37 19.37
C VAL A 305 -13.93 12.76 18.80
N PRO A 306 -14.12 11.42 18.83
CA PRO A 306 -15.19 10.80 18.07
C PRO A 306 -16.45 11.57 18.41
N ASP A 307 -16.96 12.30 17.41
CA ASP A 307 -18.27 12.91 17.51
C ASP A 307 -19.17 11.77 17.99
N PRO A 308 -19.98 12.02 19.03
CA PRO A 308 -20.71 10.98 19.74
C PRO A 308 -21.35 10.05 18.72
N VAL A 309 -20.77 8.83 18.59
CA VAL A 309 -21.04 7.81 17.57
C VAL A 309 -22.07 8.31 16.55
N GLU A 310 -21.61 8.98 15.49
CA GLU A 310 -22.47 9.34 14.36
C GLU A 310 -23.24 8.06 13.96
N PRO A 311 -24.56 8.04 14.15
CA PRO A 311 -25.32 6.81 14.03
C PRO A 311 -25.54 6.45 12.57
N GLY A 312 -24.97 5.33 12.15
CA GLY A 312 -25.38 4.67 10.92
C GLY A 312 -24.21 4.25 10.05
N LYS A 313 -23.97 2.94 9.99
CA LYS A 313 -23.20 2.35 8.89
C LYS A 313 -23.95 1.16 8.40
N LEU A 314 -24.82 1.45 7.43
CA LEU A 314 -25.44 0.42 6.63
C LEU A 314 -24.35 -0.31 5.86
N ARG A 315 -24.18 -1.61 6.12
CA ARG A 315 -23.14 -2.45 5.51
C ARG A 315 -23.79 -3.66 4.84
N ILE A 316 -23.10 -4.20 3.85
CA ILE A 316 -23.37 -5.54 3.32
C ILE A 316 -22.82 -6.53 4.33
N LEU A 317 -23.70 -7.25 5.01
CA LEU A 317 -23.35 -8.26 6.02
C LEU A 317 -23.07 -9.60 5.36
N ALA A 318 -23.89 -9.96 4.37
CA ALA A 318 -23.84 -11.27 3.76
C ALA A 318 -24.47 -11.26 2.38
N ALA A 319 -24.19 -12.27 1.56
CA ALA A 319 -24.88 -12.49 0.31
C ALA A 319 -25.08 -13.98 0.03
N LEU A 320 -26.27 -14.33 -0.45
CA LEU A 320 -26.53 -15.62 -1.07
C LEU A 320 -26.23 -15.48 -2.56
N VAL A 321 -25.01 -15.86 -2.95
CA VAL A 321 -24.52 -15.74 -4.34
C VAL A 321 -25.00 -16.90 -5.20
N ASN A 322 -25.06 -18.11 -4.65
CA ASN A 322 -25.43 -19.31 -5.38
C ASN A 322 -26.59 -20.01 -4.67
N PRO A 323 -27.85 -19.64 -4.98
CA PRO A 323 -29.02 -20.28 -4.40
C PRO A 323 -29.10 -21.77 -4.72
N GLN A 324 -29.83 -22.54 -3.91
CA GLN A 324 -30.00 -23.98 -4.15
C GLN A 324 -30.99 -24.23 -5.31
N GLY A 325 -30.56 -25.01 -6.31
CA GLY A 325 -31.35 -25.36 -7.49
C GLY A 325 -31.31 -24.33 -8.62
N ASP A 326 -31.96 -24.63 -9.74
CA ASP A 326 -32.04 -23.77 -10.93
C ASP A 326 -33.08 -22.63 -10.75
N ASP A 327 -32.97 -21.83 -9.68
CA ASP A 327 -33.85 -20.68 -9.42
C ASP A 327 -33.18 -19.34 -9.81
N PRO A 328 -33.31 -18.89 -11.08
CA PRO A 328 -32.84 -17.58 -11.51
C PRO A 328 -33.68 -16.47 -10.86
N GLY A 329 -33.21 -16.00 -9.71
CA GLY A 329 -33.87 -14.97 -8.88
C GLY A 329 -33.69 -15.19 -7.37
N GLY A 330 -33.02 -16.27 -6.96
CA GLY A 330 -32.80 -16.58 -5.54
C GLY A 330 -31.65 -15.82 -4.87
N GLU A 331 -30.87 -15.01 -5.62
CA GLU A 331 -29.73 -14.27 -5.07
C GLU A 331 -30.20 -13.20 -4.08
N ARG A 332 -29.48 -13.03 -2.98
CA ARG A 332 -29.86 -12.08 -1.92
C ARG A 332 -28.66 -11.36 -1.35
N VAL A 333 -28.87 -10.11 -0.93
CA VAL A 333 -27.88 -9.32 -0.20
C VAL A 333 -28.48 -8.90 1.14
N MET A 334 -27.81 -9.26 2.22
CA MET A 334 -28.19 -8.85 3.58
C MET A 334 -27.51 -7.53 3.92
N LEU A 335 -28.31 -6.52 4.24
CA LEU A 335 -27.85 -5.23 4.70
C LEU A 335 -28.07 -5.11 6.21
N ALA A 336 -27.05 -4.67 6.94
CA ALA A 336 -27.12 -4.50 8.39
C ALA A 336 -26.81 -3.05 8.77
N ASN A 337 -27.62 -2.50 9.67
CA ASN A 337 -27.37 -1.23 10.31
C ASN A 337 -26.60 -1.45 11.62
N GLY A 338 -25.28 -1.25 11.59
CA GLY A 338 -24.44 -1.34 12.78
C GLY A 338 -24.55 -0.15 13.74
N GLY A 339 -25.33 0.87 13.39
CA GLY A 339 -25.47 2.13 14.15
C GLY A 339 -26.41 2.04 15.35
N SER A 340 -26.37 3.08 16.18
CA SER A 340 -27.22 3.28 17.36
C SER A 340 -28.56 3.97 17.06
N GLN A 341 -28.79 4.43 15.82
CA GLN A 341 -30.06 4.98 15.34
C GLN A 341 -30.54 4.24 14.09
N ALA A 342 -31.82 4.42 13.79
CA ALA A 342 -32.43 3.86 12.60
C ALA A 342 -31.96 4.57 11.32
N VAL A 343 -31.75 3.83 10.23
CA VAL A 343 -31.22 4.34 8.95
C VAL A 343 -32.24 4.11 7.84
N SER A 344 -32.60 5.17 7.10
CA SER A 344 -33.44 5.05 5.90
C SER A 344 -32.65 4.45 4.75
N LEU A 345 -33.27 3.53 4.01
CA LEU A 345 -32.71 2.92 2.81
C LEU A 345 -33.07 3.67 1.53
N ALA A 346 -33.87 4.72 1.62
CA ALA A 346 -34.32 5.48 0.47
C ALA A 346 -33.12 6.01 -0.34
N GLY A 347 -33.10 5.68 -1.63
CA GLY A 347 -32.06 6.10 -2.57
C GLY A 347 -30.75 5.30 -2.51
N PHE A 348 -30.61 4.31 -1.61
CA PHE A 348 -29.45 3.42 -1.66
C PHE A 348 -29.50 2.51 -2.90
N VAL A 349 -28.33 2.17 -3.44
CA VAL A 349 -28.22 1.36 -4.66
C VAL A 349 -27.19 0.26 -4.47
N LEU A 350 -27.57 -0.98 -4.75
CA LEU A 350 -26.64 -2.09 -4.92
C LEU A 350 -26.08 -2.09 -6.34
N ARG A 351 -24.80 -2.40 -6.48
CA ARG A 351 -24.08 -2.46 -7.76
C ARG A 351 -23.21 -3.71 -7.82
N ASP A 352 -23.27 -4.44 -8.93
CA ASP A 352 -22.40 -5.61 -9.16
C ASP A 352 -21.08 -5.23 -9.86
N ALA A 353 -20.22 -6.23 -10.08
CA ALA A 353 -18.95 -6.09 -10.80
C ALA A 353 -19.12 -5.62 -12.26
N ASN A 354 -20.27 -5.89 -12.88
CA ASN A 354 -20.60 -5.45 -14.24
C ASN A 354 -21.18 -4.02 -14.27
N ARG A 355 -21.22 -3.35 -13.11
CA ARG A 355 -21.80 -2.01 -12.89
C ARG A 355 -23.31 -1.94 -13.10
N ASN A 356 -24.02 -3.08 -13.15
CA ASN A 356 -25.48 -3.08 -13.10
C ASN A 356 -25.93 -2.55 -11.74
N ARG A 357 -27.09 -1.90 -11.68
CA ARG A 357 -27.57 -1.19 -10.49
C ARG A 357 -28.96 -1.67 -10.12
N LEU A 358 -29.17 -1.87 -8.83
CA LEU A 358 -30.46 -2.14 -8.21
C LEU A 358 -30.69 -1.14 -7.09
N ALA A 359 -31.67 -0.25 -7.24
CA ALA A 359 -32.12 0.58 -6.12
C ALA A 359 -32.69 -0.33 -5.03
N VAL A 360 -32.33 -0.07 -3.77
CA VAL A 360 -32.92 -0.78 -2.63
C VAL A 360 -34.40 -0.42 -2.59
N PRO A 361 -35.33 -1.40 -2.66
CA PRO A 361 -36.75 -1.11 -2.71
C PRO A 361 -37.25 -0.29 -1.51
N ASP A 362 -38.11 0.69 -1.76
CA ASP A 362 -38.66 1.57 -0.71
C ASP A 362 -39.47 0.82 0.36
N GLU A 363 -39.92 -0.41 0.09
CA GLU A 363 -40.61 -1.29 1.03
C GLU A 363 -39.76 -1.65 2.27
N PHE A 364 -38.43 -1.60 2.14
CA PHE A 364 -37.53 -1.80 3.27
C PHE A 364 -37.43 -0.57 4.19
N GLY A 365 -37.92 0.59 3.74
CA GLY A 365 -38.11 1.82 4.51
C GLY A 365 -36.89 2.22 5.34
N THR A 366 -36.96 1.94 6.65
CA THR A 366 -35.92 2.26 7.63
C THR A 366 -35.51 1.01 8.39
N ILE A 367 -34.21 0.74 8.47
CA ILE A 367 -33.66 -0.33 9.30
C ILE A 367 -33.43 0.23 10.72
N PRO A 368 -33.96 -0.38 11.79
CA PRO A 368 -33.70 0.06 13.15
C PRO A 368 -32.22 -0.06 13.52
N ALA A 369 -31.81 0.63 14.58
CA ALA A 369 -30.47 0.47 15.16
C ALA A 369 -30.18 -1.01 15.43
N ARG A 370 -28.99 -1.50 15.04
CA ARG A 370 -28.59 -2.91 15.14
C ARG A 370 -29.49 -3.91 14.37
N GLY A 371 -30.34 -3.41 13.47
CA GLY A 371 -31.22 -4.24 12.63
C GLY A 371 -30.55 -4.69 11.34
N ALA A 372 -31.17 -5.64 10.65
CA ALA A 372 -30.76 -6.08 9.32
C ALA A 372 -31.98 -6.36 8.44
N VAL A 373 -31.81 -6.22 7.13
CA VAL A 373 -32.80 -6.59 6.11
C VAL A 373 -32.14 -7.43 5.03
N THR A 374 -32.93 -8.23 4.32
CA THR A 374 -32.47 -9.04 3.20
C THR A 374 -33.11 -8.54 1.92
N VAL A 375 -32.32 -7.99 1.02
CA VAL A 375 -32.74 -7.52 -0.30
C VAL A 375 -32.63 -8.68 -1.28
N SER A 376 -33.75 -9.05 -1.89
CA SER A 376 -33.75 -10.04 -2.98
C SER A 376 -33.30 -9.37 -4.28
N LEU A 377 -32.61 -10.10 -5.14
CA LEU A 377 -32.08 -9.58 -6.40
C LEU A 377 -32.92 -10.13 -7.57
N PRO A 378 -33.86 -9.34 -8.14
CA PRO A 378 -34.67 -9.79 -9.25
C PRO A 378 -33.82 -10.12 -10.47
N LYS A 379 -34.27 -11.09 -11.27
CA LYS A 379 -33.64 -11.43 -12.55
C LYS A 379 -33.51 -10.19 -13.44
N GLY A 380 -32.29 -9.95 -13.94
CA GLY A 380 -31.99 -8.79 -14.80
C GLY A 380 -31.73 -7.48 -14.05
N SER A 381 -31.61 -7.51 -12.72
CA SER A 381 -31.16 -6.36 -11.92
C SER A 381 -29.63 -6.32 -11.79
N ILE A 382 -29.10 -6.74 -10.66
CA ILE A 382 -27.68 -7.05 -10.47
C ILE A 382 -27.47 -8.56 -10.55
N GLN A 383 -26.28 -9.00 -10.96
CA GLN A 383 -25.94 -10.42 -11.12
C GLN A 383 -24.71 -10.78 -10.30
N LEU A 384 -24.87 -11.71 -9.36
CA LEU A 384 -23.77 -12.24 -8.57
C LEU A 384 -23.12 -13.43 -9.30
N SER A 385 -21.88 -13.26 -9.73
CA SER A 385 -21.15 -14.28 -10.49
C SER A 385 -20.73 -15.49 -9.63
N ASN A 386 -21.07 -16.71 -10.03
CA ASN A 386 -20.56 -17.95 -9.43
C ASN A 386 -19.04 -18.19 -9.65
N LYS A 387 -18.37 -17.29 -10.37
CA LYS A 387 -16.91 -17.33 -10.60
C LYS A 387 -16.14 -16.36 -9.69
N GLY A 388 -16.81 -15.79 -8.70
CA GLY A 388 -16.30 -14.68 -7.89
C GLY A 388 -16.77 -13.34 -8.44
N GLY A 389 -16.80 -12.33 -7.59
CA GLY A 389 -17.34 -11.02 -7.92
C GLY A 389 -17.25 -10.00 -6.79
N GLU A 390 -17.89 -8.85 -7.03
CA GLU A 390 -17.95 -7.71 -6.13
C GLU A 390 -19.40 -7.28 -5.95
N ILE A 391 -19.76 -6.86 -4.73
CA ILE A 391 -21.02 -6.21 -4.39
C ILE A 391 -20.70 -4.86 -3.77
N THR A 392 -21.16 -3.79 -4.38
CA THR A 392 -21.01 -2.41 -3.89
C THR A 392 -22.38 -1.88 -3.47
N LEU A 393 -22.48 -1.35 -2.25
CA LEU A 393 -23.58 -0.54 -1.77
C LEU A 393 -23.23 0.94 -1.97
N LEU A 394 -24.10 1.70 -2.61
CA LEU A 394 -23.96 3.13 -2.88
C LEU A 394 -24.99 3.92 -2.07
N THR A 395 -24.60 5.10 -1.59
CA THR A 395 -25.50 6.08 -0.96
C THR A 395 -26.40 6.76 -2.01
N PRO A 396 -27.45 7.50 -1.59
CA PRO A 396 -28.28 8.30 -2.50
C PRO A 396 -27.51 9.30 -3.36
N GLY A 397 -26.36 9.79 -2.85
CA GLY A 397 -25.45 10.67 -3.59
C GLY A 397 -24.50 9.95 -4.54
N GLY A 398 -24.64 8.64 -4.73
CA GLY A 398 -23.80 7.83 -5.61
C GLY A 398 -22.41 7.48 -5.07
N LYS A 399 -22.10 7.83 -3.81
CA LYS A 399 -20.83 7.46 -3.15
C LYS A 399 -20.87 6.01 -2.67
N VAL A 400 -19.72 5.35 -2.59
CA VAL A 400 -19.63 3.98 -2.04
C VAL A 400 -19.86 4.01 -0.53
N ALA A 401 -20.91 3.34 -0.07
CA ALA A 401 -21.22 3.13 1.35
C ALA A 401 -20.52 1.88 1.92
N HIS A 402 -20.47 0.79 1.14
CA HIS A 402 -19.79 -0.44 1.51
C HIS A 402 -19.46 -1.25 0.26
N ARG A 403 -18.35 -1.98 0.26
CA ARG A 403 -17.96 -2.85 -0.86
C ARG A 403 -17.40 -4.13 -0.32
N VAL A 404 -17.84 -5.24 -0.87
CA VAL A 404 -17.40 -6.58 -0.49
C VAL A 404 -17.04 -7.36 -1.76
N SER A 405 -16.06 -8.25 -1.65
CA SER A 405 -15.68 -9.16 -2.72
C SER A 405 -15.78 -10.60 -2.24
N TYR A 406 -16.06 -11.51 -3.16
CA TYR A 406 -16.13 -12.92 -2.86
C TYR A 406 -15.47 -13.74 -3.97
N SER A 407 -14.78 -14.81 -3.57
CA SER A 407 -14.04 -15.69 -4.46
C SER A 407 -14.94 -16.72 -5.13
N LYS A 408 -14.44 -17.31 -6.22
CA LYS A 408 -15.02 -18.50 -6.86
C LYS A 408 -15.25 -19.66 -5.88
N ALA A 409 -14.37 -19.81 -4.88
CA ALA A 409 -14.48 -20.89 -3.91
C ALA A 409 -15.67 -20.68 -2.96
N GLN A 410 -15.92 -19.43 -2.54
CA GLN A 410 -17.08 -19.08 -1.71
C GLN A 410 -18.38 -19.17 -2.52
N ALA A 411 -18.38 -18.72 -3.77
CA ALA A 411 -19.56 -18.74 -4.63
C ALA A 411 -19.96 -20.15 -5.13
N ARG A 412 -19.09 -21.16 -5.01
CA ARG A 412 -19.38 -22.52 -5.49
C ARG A 412 -20.34 -23.31 -4.60
N ARG A 413 -20.59 -22.87 -3.36
CA ARG A 413 -21.40 -23.60 -2.40
C ARG A 413 -22.87 -23.20 -2.56
N GLU A 414 -23.65 -24.10 -3.15
CA GLU A 414 -25.09 -23.89 -3.35
C GLU A 414 -25.83 -23.80 -2.01
N GLY A 415 -26.73 -22.83 -1.89
CA GLY A 415 -27.55 -22.60 -0.70
C GLY A 415 -26.82 -21.97 0.49
N GLU A 416 -25.51 -21.73 0.40
CA GLU A 416 -24.73 -21.12 1.49
C GLU A 416 -24.66 -19.60 1.36
N VAL A 417 -24.87 -18.93 2.50
CA VAL A 417 -24.67 -17.49 2.63
C VAL A 417 -23.19 -17.20 2.84
N ILE A 418 -22.63 -16.28 2.07
CA ILE A 418 -21.29 -15.74 2.25
C ILE A 418 -21.38 -14.56 3.21
N TYR A 419 -20.65 -14.62 4.32
CA TYR A 419 -20.55 -13.53 5.30
C TYR A 419 -19.30 -12.68 5.03
N PHE A 420 -19.40 -11.38 5.29
CA PHE A 420 -18.36 -10.39 5.03
C PHE A 420 -17.90 -9.65 6.28
#